data_AF-A0AAN9E3H1-F1
#
_entry.id   AF-A0AAN9E3H1-F1
#
_cell.length_a   1.000
_cell.length_b   1.000
_cell.length_c   1.000
_cell.angle_alpha   90.00
_cell.angle_beta   90.00
_cell.angle_gamma   90.00
#
_symmetry.space_group_name_H-M   'P 1'
#
loop_
_entity.id
_entity.type
_entity.pdbx_description
1 polymer ?
#
loop_
_entity_poly.entity_id
_entity_poly.type
_entity_poly.pdbx_seq_one_letter_code
_entity_poly.pdbx_strand_id
1 'polypeptide(L)'
;MSSPQCFENPPNLNSGIHGAGTAQELGGLKSYVTGPPDSKLALILISDVFGYESPNLRKLADKVAATGFLVVVPDLLYGDYYDLDNPQFDRDSWRKAHAPDKASEDTKPLIAALKSKGVTAIGAAGFCWGGVVVVKLAISNPSDIQAAVILHPGPITDDELIEVRVPLAILGAEIDNVFPPTKLKQIEEMLSVKSELKSFVKIYPGVTHGWTVRYNVDDEAAVKSAEEAHQDLLNWFIKHVKLVAKESNIKKVSVGSLSSLYESVANLEAKHFCPLREKPVRPKKLIRSYKTLKHFLSLSSLLLLLQPRAVSQVSVFYGSSYLLFLFNLFVTVTMVRVSVLNDALKSMYNAEKRGKRQVMIRPSSKVIIKFLLVMQKHGYIGEFEYVDDHRAGKIVVELNGRLNKCGVISPRFDVGVKEIEGWTARLLPSRQFGYIVLTTSAGIMDHEEARRKNVGGKVLGFFY
;
A
#
# COMPACT_ATOMS: atom_id res chain seq x y z
N MET A 1 -28.00 16.98 25.90
CA MET A 1 -28.10 15.54 26.19
C MET A 1 -27.62 14.80 24.96
N SER A 2 -26.60 13.94 25.07
CA SER A 2 -26.16 13.12 23.94
C SER A 2 -27.32 12.26 23.44
N SER A 3 -27.61 12.33 22.15
CA SER A 3 -28.66 11.54 21.48
C SER A 3 -28.60 10.05 21.86
N PRO A 4 -29.74 9.36 22.02
CA PRO A 4 -29.78 7.92 22.34
C PRO A 4 -29.13 7.03 21.26
N GLN A 5 -28.90 7.56 20.05
CA GLN A 5 -28.34 6.83 18.90
C GLN A 5 -27.00 6.14 19.15
N CYS A 6 -26.17 6.61 20.09
CA CYS A 6 -24.94 5.90 20.49
C CYS A 6 -25.21 4.49 21.01
N PHE A 7 -26.39 4.26 21.58
CA PHE A 7 -26.83 3.00 22.22
C PHE A 7 -27.94 2.28 21.42
N GLU A 8 -28.30 2.79 20.24
CA GLU A 8 -29.30 2.16 19.37
C GLU A 8 -28.66 1.11 18.45
N ASN A 9 -29.51 0.19 17.97
CA ASN A 9 -29.17 -0.90 17.04
C ASN A 9 -27.97 -1.72 17.51
N PRO A 10 -28.06 -2.40 18.67
CA PRO A 10 -26.94 -3.14 19.21
C PRO A 10 -26.53 -4.32 18.32
N PRO A 11 -25.24 -4.69 18.30
CA PRO A 11 -24.77 -5.83 17.53
C PRO A 11 -25.36 -7.13 18.09
N ASN A 12 -25.72 -8.05 17.19
CA ASN A 12 -26.14 -9.40 17.58
C ASN A 12 -24.90 -10.25 17.96
N LEU A 13 -24.53 -10.24 19.24
CA LEU A 13 -23.40 -11.02 19.77
C LEU A 13 -23.54 -12.54 19.57
N ASN A 14 -24.78 -13.03 19.40
CA ASN A 14 -25.09 -14.44 19.16
C ASN A 14 -25.16 -14.83 17.68
N SER A 15 -24.68 -13.97 16.78
CA SER A 15 -24.71 -14.21 15.32
C SER A 15 -23.84 -15.38 14.83
N GLY A 16 -23.09 -16.05 15.72
CA GLY A 16 -22.17 -17.14 15.37
C GLY A 16 -20.92 -16.67 14.62
N ILE A 17 -20.76 -15.36 14.41
CA ILE A 17 -19.59 -14.74 13.80
C ILE A 17 -18.56 -14.47 14.90
N HIS A 18 -17.54 -15.32 15.00
CA HIS A 18 -16.49 -15.19 16.03
C HIS A 18 -15.22 -14.49 15.54
N GLY A 19 -15.07 -14.37 14.21
CA GLY A 19 -13.86 -13.92 13.55
C GLY A 19 -12.79 -15.02 13.40
N ALA A 20 -11.84 -14.84 12.49
CA ALA A 20 -10.75 -15.77 12.18
C ALA A 20 -9.49 -15.60 13.05
N GLY A 21 -9.43 -14.50 13.80
CA GLY A 21 -8.37 -14.14 14.73
C GLY A 21 -8.49 -14.83 16.09
N THR A 22 -7.67 -14.37 17.03
CA THR A 22 -7.57 -14.95 18.37
C THR A 22 -7.59 -13.87 19.44
N ALA A 23 -8.23 -14.16 20.57
CA ALA A 23 -8.13 -13.31 21.76
C ALA A 23 -6.75 -13.52 22.41
N GLN A 24 -6.02 -12.44 22.61
CA GLN A 24 -4.68 -12.43 23.21
C GLN A 24 -4.58 -11.24 24.17
N GLU A 25 -3.68 -11.34 25.15
CA GLU A 25 -3.32 -10.21 25.99
C GLU A 25 -2.15 -9.45 25.38
N LEU A 26 -2.33 -8.15 25.12
CA LEU A 26 -1.31 -7.27 24.57
C LEU A 26 -1.34 -5.93 25.30
N GLY A 27 -0.18 -5.51 25.82
CA GLY A 27 -0.08 -4.25 26.56
C GLY A 27 -0.96 -4.20 27.82
N GLY A 28 -1.28 -5.35 28.42
CA GLY A 28 -2.18 -5.45 29.58
C GLY A 28 -3.68 -5.40 29.22
N LEU A 29 -4.02 -5.40 27.93
CA LEU A 29 -5.39 -5.41 27.45
C LEU A 29 -5.71 -6.73 26.76
N LYS A 30 -6.87 -7.32 27.09
CA LYS A 30 -7.47 -8.35 26.24
C LYS A 30 -7.73 -7.72 24.87
N SER A 31 -7.34 -8.41 23.81
CA SER A 31 -7.43 -7.89 22.46
C SER A 31 -7.75 -9.01 21.50
N TYR A 32 -8.64 -8.74 20.54
CA TYR A 32 -8.78 -9.61 19.38
C TYR A 32 -7.70 -9.26 18.36
N VAL A 33 -6.89 -10.25 17.98
CA VAL A 33 -5.71 -10.08 17.11
C VAL A 33 -5.86 -10.97 15.88
N THR A 34 -5.67 -10.38 14.71
CA THR A 34 -5.81 -11.07 13.41
C THR A 34 -4.80 -10.53 12.39
N GLY A 35 -4.47 -11.35 11.39
CA GLY A 35 -3.48 -11.03 10.35
C GLY A 35 -2.06 -11.57 10.62
N PRO A 36 -1.10 -11.24 9.72
CA PRO A 36 0.25 -11.79 9.78
C PRO A 36 1.02 -11.32 11.03
N PRO A 37 1.50 -12.23 11.90
CA PRO A 37 2.10 -11.88 13.20
C PRO A 37 3.46 -11.17 13.08
N ASP A 38 4.13 -11.30 11.94
CA ASP A 38 5.42 -10.69 11.61
C ASP A 38 5.27 -9.36 10.83
N SER A 39 4.04 -8.90 10.60
CA SER A 39 3.79 -7.67 9.86
C SER A 39 4.43 -6.46 10.54
N LYS A 40 5.06 -5.62 9.71
CA LYS A 40 5.65 -4.35 10.14
C LYS A 40 4.63 -3.22 10.18
N LEU A 41 3.42 -3.47 9.66
CA LEU A 41 2.28 -2.56 9.60
C LEU A 41 1.20 -3.08 10.55
N ALA A 42 0.70 -2.24 11.46
CA ALA A 42 -0.43 -2.60 12.31
C ALA A 42 -1.55 -1.58 12.24
N LEU A 43 -2.77 -2.03 12.52
CA LEU A 43 -3.95 -1.19 12.68
C LEU A 43 -4.63 -1.51 14.00
N ILE A 44 -4.91 -0.47 14.78
CA ILE A 44 -5.69 -0.56 16.01
C ILE A 44 -7.12 -0.15 15.68
N LEU A 45 -8.09 -1.04 15.88
CA LEU A 45 -9.51 -0.74 15.70
C LEU A 45 -10.16 -0.62 17.08
N ILE A 46 -10.58 0.58 17.46
CA ILE A 46 -11.19 0.84 18.76
C ILE A 46 -12.70 0.74 18.64
N SER A 47 -13.30 -0.19 19.37
CA SER A 47 -14.74 -0.48 19.32
C SER A 47 -15.59 0.72 19.71
N ASP A 48 -16.88 0.60 19.40
CA ASP A 48 -17.88 1.45 20.03
C ASP A 48 -18.22 0.94 21.44
N VAL A 49 -19.29 1.50 22.02
CA VAL A 49 -19.77 1.19 23.38
C VAL A 49 -20.19 -0.28 23.59
N PHE A 50 -20.32 -1.07 22.52
CA PHE A 50 -20.69 -2.50 22.59
C PHE A 50 -19.48 -3.44 22.64
N GLY A 51 -18.26 -2.89 22.60
CA GLY A 51 -17.05 -3.65 22.87
C GLY A 51 -16.41 -4.36 21.68
N TYR A 52 -15.23 -4.93 21.95
CA TYR A 52 -14.41 -5.60 20.94
C TYR A 52 -15.00 -6.95 20.47
N GLU A 53 -16.04 -7.43 21.14
CA GLU A 53 -16.73 -8.68 20.82
C GLU A 53 -17.78 -8.52 19.73
N SER A 54 -18.07 -7.28 19.31
CA SER A 54 -18.99 -7.00 18.21
C SER A 54 -18.62 -7.80 16.95
N PRO A 55 -19.51 -8.67 16.45
CA PRO A 55 -19.15 -9.61 15.39
C PRO A 55 -18.79 -8.96 14.06
N ASN A 56 -19.51 -7.90 13.68
CA ASN A 56 -19.21 -7.13 12.47
C ASN A 56 -17.88 -6.37 12.60
N LEU A 57 -17.50 -5.92 13.82
CA LEU A 57 -16.20 -5.32 14.06
C LEU A 57 -15.07 -6.35 13.90
N ARG A 58 -15.23 -7.57 14.42
CA ARG A 58 -14.26 -8.67 14.20
C ARG A 58 -14.17 -9.08 12.73
N LYS A 59 -15.31 -9.15 12.03
CA LYS A 59 -15.37 -9.40 10.58
C LYS A 59 -14.63 -8.31 9.79
N LEU A 60 -14.79 -7.04 10.17
CA LEU A 60 -14.03 -5.94 9.59
C LEU A 60 -12.53 -6.07 9.90
N ALA A 61 -12.15 -6.41 11.13
CA ALA A 61 -10.77 -6.63 11.51
C ALA A 61 -10.11 -7.71 10.64
N ASP A 62 -10.79 -8.84 10.39
CA ASP A 62 -10.29 -9.91 9.52
C ASP A 62 -10.18 -9.47 8.06
N LYS A 63 -11.20 -8.73 7.55
CA LYS A 63 -11.17 -8.15 6.21
C LYS A 63 -9.98 -7.22 6.03
N VAL A 64 -9.66 -6.42 7.04
CA VAL A 64 -8.51 -5.51 7.04
C VAL A 64 -7.20 -6.29 7.12
N ALA A 65 -7.12 -7.30 8.00
CA ALA A 65 -5.95 -8.15 8.14
C ALA A 65 -5.60 -8.92 6.87
N ALA A 66 -6.60 -9.32 6.07
CA ALA A 66 -6.39 -9.96 4.77
C ALA A 66 -5.61 -9.09 3.77
N THR A 67 -5.47 -7.78 4.02
CA THR A 67 -4.67 -6.86 3.21
C THR A 67 -3.19 -6.75 3.67
N GLY A 68 -2.79 -7.48 4.71
CA GLY A 68 -1.41 -7.59 5.18
C GLY A 68 -1.07 -6.78 6.45
N PHE A 69 -2.05 -6.12 7.05
CA PHE A 69 -1.88 -5.46 8.36
C PHE A 69 -2.03 -6.48 9.50
N LEU A 70 -1.23 -6.33 10.55
CA LEU A 70 -1.57 -6.90 11.85
C LEU A 70 -2.68 -6.05 12.48
N VAL A 71 -3.86 -6.61 12.68
CA VAL A 71 -4.99 -5.86 13.22
C VAL A 71 -5.21 -6.25 14.67
N VAL A 72 -5.39 -5.24 15.53
CA VAL A 72 -5.68 -5.40 16.95
C VAL A 72 -6.94 -4.63 17.33
N VAL A 73 -7.87 -5.30 17.98
CA VAL A 73 -9.11 -4.72 18.53
C VAL A 73 -9.04 -4.85 20.05
N PRO A 74 -8.61 -3.81 20.79
CA PRO A 74 -8.42 -3.91 22.23
C PRO A 74 -9.72 -3.73 23.02
N ASP A 75 -9.79 -4.40 24.17
CA ASP A 75 -10.82 -4.26 25.17
C ASP A 75 -10.55 -3.04 26.08
N LEU A 76 -10.80 -1.84 25.56
CA LEU A 76 -10.63 -0.59 26.32
C LEU A 76 -11.77 -0.31 27.30
N LEU A 77 -12.81 -1.15 27.29
CA LEU A 77 -13.95 -1.08 28.22
C LEU A 77 -13.84 -2.14 29.32
N TYR A 78 -12.81 -2.98 29.32
CA TYR A 78 -12.51 -3.96 30.36
C TYR A 78 -13.65 -4.96 30.64
N GLY A 79 -14.39 -5.34 29.61
CA GLY A 79 -15.59 -6.18 29.73
C GLY A 79 -16.85 -5.44 30.20
N ASP A 80 -16.75 -4.18 30.60
CA ASP A 80 -17.86 -3.33 31.04
C ASP A 80 -18.48 -2.61 29.83
N TYR A 81 -19.02 -3.38 28.90
CA TYR A 81 -19.71 -2.87 27.71
C TYR A 81 -21.11 -2.36 28.07
N TYR A 82 -21.75 -1.67 27.13
CA TYR A 82 -23.17 -1.35 27.29
C TYR A 82 -24.01 -2.62 27.41
N ASP A 83 -24.67 -2.77 28.56
CA ASP A 83 -25.53 -3.91 28.87
C ASP A 83 -26.89 -3.74 28.18
N LEU A 84 -27.14 -4.61 27.20
CA LEU A 84 -28.36 -4.61 26.38
C LEU A 84 -29.60 -5.05 27.16
N ASP A 85 -29.39 -5.86 28.19
CA ASP A 85 -30.46 -6.54 28.92
C ASP A 85 -30.83 -5.79 30.21
N ASN A 86 -30.07 -4.75 30.56
CA ASN A 86 -30.28 -3.94 31.76
C ASN A 86 -30.96 -2.59 31.45
N PRO A 87 -32.29 -2.46 31.65
CA PRO A 87 -33.01 -1.21 31.45
C PRO A 87 -32.62 -0.10 32.46
N GLN A 88 -31.91 -0.46 33.53
CA GLN A 88 -31.39 0.47 34.55
C GLN A 88 -29.92 0.84 34.33
N PHE A 89 -29.36 0.52 33.16
CA PHE A 89 -27.98 0.87 32.84
C PHE A 89 -27.76 2.38 32.96
N ASP A 90 -26.93 2.78 33.93
CA ASP A 90 -26.59 4.18 34.17
C ASP A 90 -25.56 4.66 33.15
N ARG A 91 -26.07 5.19 32.03
CA ARG A 91 -25.29 5.71 30.91
C ARG A 91 -24.35 6.84 31.32
N ASP A 92 -24.75 7.67 32.29
CA ASP A 92 -23.95 8.81 32.70
C ASP A 92 -22.78 8.39 33.58
N SER A 93 -23.01 7.47 34.52
CA SER A 93 -21.92 6.88 35.31
C SER A 93 -20.97 6.07 34.43
N TRP A 94 -21.48 5.28 33.50
CA TRP A 94 -20.67 4.52 32.55
C TRP A 94 -19.77 5.43 31.71
N ARG A 95 -20.34 6.51 31.14
CA ARG A 95 -19.58 7.47 30.33
C ARG A 95 -18.47 8.18 31.11
N LYS A 96 -18.68 8.42 32.40
CA LYS A 96 -17.63 8.96 33.29
C LYS A 96 -16.54 7.94 33.58
N ALA A 97 -16.92 6.68 33.85
CA ALA A 97 -15.98 5.61 34.13
C ALA A 97 -15.10 5.27 32.92
N HIS A 98 -15.68 5.33 31.72
CA HIS A 98 -15.05 5.04 30.43
C HIS A 98 -14.82 6.31 29.60
N ALA A 99 -14.28 7.35 30.24
CA ALA A 99 -13.92 8.58 29.55
C ALA A 99 -12.87 8.30 28.44
N PRO A 100 -13.06 8.82 27.21
CA PRO A 100 -12.14 8.56 26.09
C PRO A 100 -10.68 8.94 26.37
N ASP A 101 -10.43 9.93 27.23
CA ASP A 101 -9.08 10.32 27.65
C ASP A 101 -8.33 9.16 28.30
N LYS A 102 -8.98 8.47 29.25
CA LYS A 102 -8.41 7.31 29.92
C LYS A 102 -8.11 6.19 28.93
N ALA A 103 -9.07 5.88 28.05
CA ALA A 103 -8.89 4.87 27.02
C ALA A 103 -7.73 5.20 26.05
N SER A 104 -7.51 6.48 25.74
CA SER A 104 -6.37 6.90 24.91
C SER A 104 -5.02 6.67 25.62
N GLU A 105 -4.94 6.90 26.93
CA GLU A 105 -3.76 6.62 27.75
C GLU A 105 -3.50 5.10 27.86
N ASP A 106 -4.55 4.33 28.09
CA ASP A 106 -4.51 2.86 28.18
C ASP A 106 -4.12 2.19 26.85
N THR A 107 -4.26 2.91 25.72
CA THR A 107 -3.79 2.44 24.40
C THR A 107 -2.27 2.55 24.24
N LYS A 108 -1.57 3.39 25.02
CA LYS A 108 -0.11 3.60 24.88
C LYS A 108 0.72 2.33 25.18
N PRO A 109 0.46 1.57 26.27
CA PRO A 109 1.11 0.28 26.50
C PRO A 109 0.90 -0.73 25.37
N LEU A 110 -0.28 -0.74 24.74
CA LEU A 110 -0.56 -1.59 23.58
C LEU A 110 0.32 -1.19 22.37
N ILE A 111 0.45 0.11 22.09
CA ILE A 111 1.32 0.62 21.03
C ILE A 111 2.78 0.24 21.30
N ALA A 112 3.24 0.37 22.54
CA ALA A 112 4.57 -0.06 22.94
C ALA A 112 4.78 -1.58 22.73
N ALA A 113 3.78 -2.40 23.10
CA ALA A 113 3.82 -3.84 22.86
C ALA A 113 3.90 -4.18 21.37
N LEU A 114 3.13 -3.50 20.51
CA LEU A 114 3.20 -3.66 19.06
C LEU A 114 4.59 -3.28 18.52
N LYS A 115 5.14 -2.14 18.94
CA LYS A 115 6.50 -1.70 18.58
C LYS A 115 7.56 -2.73 19.01
N SER A 116 7.41 -3.35 20.19
CA SER A 116 8.32 -4.39 20.69
C SER A 116 8.27 -5.69 19.86
N LYS A 117 7.10 -6.03 19.29
CA LYS A 117 6.94 -7.13 18.32
C LYS A 117 7.52 -6.81 16.94
N GLY A 118 8.07 -5.61 16.77
CA GLY A 118 8.73 -5.17 15.55
C GLY A 118 7.81 -4.47 14.57
N VAL A 119 6.61 -4.05 14.98
CA VAL A 119 5.76 -3.15 14.20
C VAL A 119 6.43 -1.77 14.12
N THR A 120 6.47 -1.19 12.92
CA THR A 120 7.16 0.10 12.68
C THR A 120 6.23 1.21 12.21
N ALA A 121 5.01 0.87 11.79
CA ALA A 121 4.01 1.80 11.31
C ALA A 121 2.64 1.34 11.79
N ILE A 122 1.93 2.25 12.46
CA ILE A 122 0.66 1.98 13.13
C ILE A 122 -0.37 2.99 12.62
N GLY A 123 -1.56 2.54 12.26
CA GLY A 123 -2.74 3.40 12.09
C GLY A 123 -3.79 3.06 13.14
N ALA A 124 -4.74 3.97 13.35
CA ALA A 124 -5.86 3.72 14.27
C ALA A 124 -7.20 4.11 13.63
N ALA A 125 -8.20 3.25 13.77
CA ALA A 125 -9.58 3.56 13.42
C ALA A 125 -10.47 3.45 14.65
N GLY A 126 -11.48 4.30 14.74
CA GLY A 126 -12.39 4.33 15.88
C GLY A 126 -13.85 4.47 15.45
N PHE A 127 -14.73 3.79 16.17
CA PHE A 127 -16.17 3.71 15.89
C PHE A 127 -16.95 4.39 17.03
N CYS A 128 -17.79 5.39 16.75
CA CYS A 128 -18.58 6.08 17.79
C CYS A 128 -17.66 6.63 18.91
N TRP A 129 -17.80 6.09 20.14
CA TRP A 129 -16.95 6.37 21.29
C TRP A 129 -15.46 6.14 20.98
N GLY A 130 -15.13 5.03 20.31
CA GLY A 130 -13.76 4.73 19.88
C GLY A 130 -13.20 5.76 18.90
N GLY A 131 -14.06 6.44 18.15
CA GLY A 131 -13.68 7.57 17.31
C GLY A 131 -13.09 8.73 18.11
N VAL A 132 -13.71 9.05 19.24
CA VAL A 132 -13.22 10.09 20.17
C VAL A 132 -11.86 9.67 20.76
N VAL A 133 -11.71 8.38 21.11
CA VAL A 133 -10.43 7.83 21.61
C VAL A 133 -9.33 7.98 20.56
N VAL A 134 -9.60 7.69 19.30
CA VAL A 134 -8.61 7.85 18.21
C VAL A 134 -8.22 9.30 18.00
N VAL A 135 -9.14 10.26 18.11
CA VAL A 135 -8.79 11.70 18.04
C VAL A 135 -7.86 12.08 19.19
N LYS A 136 -8.17 11.68 20.42
CA LYS A 136 -7.32 11.96 21.58
C LYS A 136 -5.94 11.30 21.47
N LEU A 137 -5.89 10.07 20.94
CA LEU A 137 -4.63 9.39 20.64
C LEU A 137 -3.82 10.15 19.58
N ALA A 138 -4.47 10.66 18.53
CA ALA A 138 -3.85 11.44 17.47
C ALA A 138 -3.29 12.78 17.94
N ILE A 139 -3.90 13.39 18.96
CA ILE A 139 -3.46 14.66 19.58
C ILE A 139 -2.28 14.41 20.53
N SER A 140 -2.44 13.46 21.45
CA SER A 140 -1.51 13.26 22.57
C SER A 140 -0.10 12.87 22.13
N ASN A 141 0.04 11.98 21.14
CA ASN A 141 1.33 11.55 20.60
C ASN A 141 1.26 11.29 19.08
N PRO A 142 1.45 12.32 18.24
CA PRO A 142 1.40 12.17 16.77
C PRO A 142 2.43 11.21 16.18
N SER A 143 3.43 10.78 16.95
CA SER A 143 4.44 9.79 16.54
C SER A 143 4.02 8.34 16.79
N ASP A 144 2.94 8.12 17.52
CA ASP A 144 2.44 6.78 17.86
C ASP A 144 1.58 6.18 16.74
N ILE A 145 0.88 7.03 15.97
CA ILE A 145 0.08 6.62 14.81
C ILE A 145 0.38 7.49 13.59
N GLN A 146 0.33 6.90 12.40
CA GLN A 146 0.60 7.58 11.12
C GLN A 146 -0.66 8.07 10.41
N ALA A 147 -1.82 7.53 10.75
CA ALA A 147 -3.10 7.91 10.18
C ALA A 147 -4.25 7.53 11.13
N ALA A 148 -5.30 8.33 11.12
CA ALA A 148 -6.52 8.15 11.88
C ALA A 148 -7.74 8.05 10.95
N VAL A 149 -8.69 7.16 11.27
CA VAL A 149 -10.01 7.08 10.61
C VAL A 149 -11.10 7.06 11.66
N ILE A 150 -12.05 7.98 11.59
CA ILE A 150 -13.20 8.06 12.48
C ILE A 150 -14.45 7.65 11.71
N LEU A 151 -15.20 6.68 12.23
CA LEU A 151 -16.44 6.17 11.62
C LEU A 151 -17.60 6.44 12.55
N HIS A 152 -18.69 7.02 12.01
CA HIS A 152 -19.85 7.51 12.78
C HIS A 152 -19.43 8.18 14.09
N PRO A 153 -18.80 9.37 14.02
CA PRO A 153 -18.09 9.97 15.14
C PRO A 153 -18.95 10.15 16.39
N GLY A 154 -18.36 9.95 17.56
CA GLY A 154 -18.92 10.44 18.82
C GLY A 154 -18.80 11.98 18.92
N PRO A 155 -19.18 12.57 20.08
CA PRO A 155 -19.04 14.00 20.30
C PRO A 155 -17.56 14.40 20.37
N ILE A 156 -17.08 15.10 19.34
CA ILE A 156 -15.73 15.63 19.24
C ILE A 156 -15.82 17.14 19.06
N THR A 157 -14.97 17.89 19.75
CA THR A 157 -14.93 19.35 19.65
C THR A 157 -14.10 19.83 18.46
N ASP A 158 -14.36 21.05 18.00
CA ASP A 158 -13.57 21.67 16.92
C ASP A 158 -12.11 21.86 17.33
N ASP A 159 -11.89 22.26 18.60
CA ASP A 159 -10.55 22.47 19.15
C ASP A 159 -9.73 21.17 19.13
N GLU A 160 -10.32 20.04 19.50
CA GLU A 160 -9.66 18.73 19.42
C GLU A 160 -9.27 18.38 17.97
N LEU A 161 -10.18 18.56 17.01
CA LEU A 161 -9.88 18.30 15.59
C LEU A 161 -8.82 19.26 15.05
N ILE A 162 -8.72 20.47 15.61
CA ILE A 162 -7.70 21.43 15.23
C ILE A 162 -6.31 20.98 15.72
N GLU A 163 -6.21 20.27 16.83
CA GLU A 163 -4.93 19.82 17.36
C GLU A 163 -4.37 18.58 16.66
N VAL A 164 -5.20 17.86 15.89
CA VAL A 164 -4.77 16.66 15.15
C VAL A 164 -3.72 17.00 14.09
N ARG A 165 -2.56 16.31 14.16
CA ARG A 165 -1.42 16.50 13.23
C ARG A 165 -1.19 15.33 12.28
N VAL A 166 -1.92 14.22 12.43
CA VAL A 166 -1.80 13.02 11.59
C VAL A 166 -2.88 13.02 10.50
N PRO A 167 -2.65 12.44 9.31
CA PRO A 167 -3.68 12.25 8.30
C PRO A 167 -4.99 11.70 8.87
N LEU A 168 -6.08 12.45 8.74
CA LEU A 168 -7.36 12.18 9.36
C LEU A 168 -8.48 11.97 8.32
N ALA A 169 -9.16 10.83 8.40
CA ALA A 169 -10.42 10.62 7.68
C ALA A 169 -11.60 10.61 8.66
N ILE A 170 -12.72 11.26 8.27
CA ILE A 170 -13.97 11.29 9.05
C ILE A 170 -15.10 10.82 8.13
N LEU A 171 -15.67 9.66 8.44
CA LEU A 171 -16.80 9.09 7.73
C LEU A 171 -18.04 9.28 8.59
N GLY A 172 -19.00 10.08 8.12
CA GLY A 172 -20.21 10.42 8.84
C GLY A 172 -21.50 9.93 8.17
N ALA A 173 -22.56 9.79 8.96
CA ALA A 173 -23.88 9.39 8.50
C ALA A 173 -24.73 10.63 8.16
N GLU A 174 -25.60 10.51 7.16
CA GLU A 174 -26.61 11.55 6.87
C GLU A 174 -27.63 11.68 7.99
N ILE A 175 -28.05 10.56 8.59
CA ILE A 175 -29.08 10.51 9.63
C ILE A 175 -28.42 10.32 10.99
N ASP A 176 -27.65 11.33 11.42
CA ASP A 176 -26.88 11.30 12.68
C ASP A 176 -27.17 12.56 13.54
N ASN A 177 -27.67 12.35 14.75
CA ASN A 177 -27.95 13.41 15.72
C ASN A 177 -26.81 13.60 16.74
N VAL A 178 -25.87 12.65 16.80
CA VAL A 178 -24.66 12.74 17.64
C VAL A 178 -23.64 13.65 16.95
N PHE A 179 -23.46 13.43 15.64
CA PHE A 179 -22.50 14.18 14.82
C PHE A 179 -23.12 14.55 13.46
N PRO A 180 -23.95 15.61 13.42
CA PRO A 180 -24.80 15.88 12.27
C PRO A 180 -24.03 16.29 11.01
N PRO A 181 -24.61 16.10 9.82
CA PRO A 181 -24.03 16.53 8.53
C PRO A 181 -23.60 17.99 8.48
N THR A 182 -24.32 18.87 9.17
CA THR A 182 -23.98 20.30 9.28
C THR A 182 -22.62 20.50 9.96
N LYS A 183 -22.35 19.73 11.01
CA LYS A 183 -21.07 19.74 11.72
C LYS A 183 -19.94 19.17 10.87
N LEU A 184 -20.19 18.08 10.15
CA LEU A 184 -19.22 17.47 9.23
C LEU A 184 -18.78 18.44 8.12
N LYS A 185 -19.72 19.18 7.53
CA LYS A 185 -19.41 20.20 6.51
C LYS A 185 -18.55 21.34 7.07
N GLN A 186 -18.86 21.83 8.28
CA GLN A 186 -18.04 22.84 8.95
C GLN A 186 -16.61 22.35 9.19
N ILE A 187 -16.46 21.09 9.61
CA ILE A 187 -15.16 20.48 9.83
C ILE A 187 -14.41 20.27 8.53
N GLU A 188 -15.08 19.85 7.46
CA GLU A 188 -14.47 19.72 6.13
C GLU A 188 -13.86 21.05 5.67
N GLU A 189 -14.61 22.14 5.80
CA GLU A 189 -14.13 23.49 5.50
C GLU A 189 -12.92 23.86 6.38
N MET A 190 -13.02 23.66 7.69
CA MET A 190 -11.95 23.94 8.64
C MET A 190 -10.67 23.14 8.34
N LEU A 191 -10.80 21.85 8.04
CA LEU A 191 -9.66 20.98 7.72
C LEU A 191 -9.08 21.31 6.35
N SER A 192 -9.87 21.84 5.41
CA SER A 192 -9.39 22.25 4.08
C SER A 192 -8.45 23.47 4.14
N VAL A 193 -8.64 24.36 5.12
CA VAL A 193 -7.75 25.51 5.36
C VAL A 193 -6.36 25.05 5.81
N LYS A 194 -6.26 23.90 6.46
CA LYS A 194 -5.00 23.31 6.90
C LYS A 194 -4.32 22.52 5.79
N SER A 195 -3.75 23.24 4.82
CA SER A 195 -3.10 22.65 3.64
C SER A 195 -2.03 21.57 3.94
N GLU A 196 -1.42 21.62 5.12
CA GLU A 196 -0.42 20.65 5.61
C GLU A 196 -1.04 19.34 6.09
N LEU A 197 -2.26 19.37 6.64
CA LEU A 197 -2.96 18.20 7.14
C LEU A 197 -3.68 17.49 5.99
N LYS A 198 -3.44 16.20 5.83
CA LYS A 198 -4.21 15.38 4.87
C LYS A 198 -5.52 14.98 5.54
N SER A 199 -6.62 15.56 5.08
CA SER A 199 -7.96 15.25 5.55
C SER A 199 -8.82 14.60 4.47
N PHE A 200 -9.81 13.83 4.89
CA PHE A 200 -10.88 13.30 4.03
C PHE A 200 -12.17 13.24 4.84
N VAL A 201 -13.20 13.96 4.42
CA VAL A 201 -14.51 13.93 5.05
C VAL A 201 -15.52 13.41 4.04
N LYS A 202 -16.39 12.48 4.45
CA LYS A 202 -17.44 11.94 3.59
C LYS A 202 -18.71 11.69 4.38
N ILE A 203 -19.83 12.12 3.82
CA ILE A 203 -21.17 11.89 4.37
C ILE A 203 -21.83 10.80 3.54
N TYR A 204 -22.30 9.75 4.21
CA TYR A 204 -22.96 8.61 3.59
C TYR A 204 -24.48 8.81 3.59
N PRO A 205 -25.15 8.74 2.43
CA PRO A 205 -26.58 8.97 2.34
C PRO A 205 -27.39 7.78 2.90
N GLY A 206 -28.54 8.06 3.49
CA GLY A 206 -29.51 7.05 3.93
C GLY A 206 -29.08 6.15 5.08
N VAL A 207 -27.94 6.42 5.73
CA VAL A 207 -27.44 5.64 6.85
C VAL A 207 -27.52 6.41 8.17
N THR A 208 -27.66 5.66 9.26
CA THR A 208 -27.76 6.17 10.64
C THR A 208 -26.46 5.95 11.42
N HIS A 209 -26.36 6.53 12.61
CA HIS A 209 -25.23 6.30 13.52
C HIS A 209 -24.95 4.79 13.72
N GLY A 210 -23.68 4.39 13.68
CA GLY A 210 -23.28 2.99 13.84
C GLY A 210 -23.32 2.12 12.58
N TRP A 211 -23.76 2.65 11.42
CA TRP A 211 -23.97 1.87 10.19
C TRP A 211 -22.77 1.04 9.72
N THR A 212 -21.54 1.38 10.14
CA THR A 212 -20.34 0.67 9.68
C THR A 212 -20.08 -0.64 10.41
N VAL A 213 -20.67 -0.83 11.61
CA VAL A 213 -20.47 -2.04 12.42
C VAL A 213 -21.76 -2.59 13.03
N ARG A 214 -22.87 -1.87 12.95
CA ARG A 214 -24.17 -2.26 13.51
C ARG A 214 -25.25 -2.56 12.47
N TYR A 215 -24.87 -2.63 11.20
CA TYR A 215 -25.79 -2.90 10.10
C TYR A 215 -26.33 -4.33 10.16
N ASN A 216 -27.56 -4.51 9.68
CA ASN A 216 -28.14 -5.82 9.46
C ASN A 216 -27.43 -6.50 8.27
N VAL A 217 -26.90 -7.70 8.50
CA VAL A 217 -26.18 -8.46 7.47
C VAL A 217 -27.10 -9.04 6.40
N ASP A 218 -28.40 -9.16 6.69
CA ASP A 218 -29.42 -9.65 5.76
C ASP A 218 -30.00 -8.53 4.88
N ASP A 219 -29.69 -7.26 5.19
CA ASP A 219 -30.06 -6.10 4.37
C ASP A 219 -28.91 -5.75 3.41
N GLU A 220 -29.07 -6.14 2.15
CA GLU A 220 -28.08 -5.90 1.10
C GLU A 220 -27.71 -4.41 0.93
N ALA A 221 -28.66 -3.49 1.11
CA ALA A 221 -28.40 -2.07 0.99
C ALA A 221 -27.55 -1.57 2.16
N ALA A 222 -27.86 -2.02 3.39
CA ALA A 222 -27.07 -1.70 4.58
C ALA A 222 -25.65 -2.28 4.49
N VAL A 223 -25.51 -3.53 4.02
CA VAL A 223 -24.21 -4.19 3.77
C VAL A 223 -23.40 -3.38 2.77
N LYS A 224 -23.98 -2.99 1.64
CA LYS A 224 -23.29 -2.23 0.59
C LYS A 224 -22.77 -0.89 1.10
N SER A 225 -23.59 -0.15 1.85
CA SER A 225 -23.18 1.13 2.44
C SER A 225 -22.08 0.98 3.49
N ALA A 226 -22.13 -0.09 4.30
CA ALA A 226 -21.06 -0.41 5.25
C ALA A 226 -19.76 -0.80 4.53
N GLU A 227 -19.85 -1.62 3.48
CA GLU A 227 -18.69 -2.05 2.69
C GLU A 227 -18.00 -0.89 1.97
N GLU A 228 -18.75 0.09 1.48
CA GLU A 228 -18.21 1.31 0.92
C GLU A 228 -17.38 2.09 1.97
N ALA A 229 -17.90 2.23 3.19
CA ALA A 229 -17.18 2.85 4.29
C ALA A 229 -15.92 2.07 4.69
N HIS A 230 -15.98 0.73 4.71
CA HIS A 230 -14.82 -0.12 4.97
C HIS A 230 -13.76 0.02 3.88
N GLN A 231 -14.17 0.18 2.63
CA GLN A 231 -13.25 0.37 1.51
C GLN A 231 -12.55 1.73 1.61
N ASP A 232 -13.26 2.79 1.98
CA ASP A 232 -12.67 4.11 2.20
C ASP A 232 -11.69 4.11 3.38
N LEU A 233 -12.02 3.42 4.48
CA LEU A 233 -11.10 3.17 5.60
C LEU A 233 -9.82 2.47 5.12
N LEU A 234 -9.94 1.40 4.35
CA LEU A 234 -8.79 0.64 3.84
C LEU A 234 -7.93 1.47 2.89
N ASN A 235 -8.55 2.18 1.96
CA ASN A 235 -7.88 3.06 1.02
C ASN A 235 -7.08 4.14 1.75
N TRP A 236 -7.63 4.69 2.84
CA TRP A 236 -6.95 5.67 3.67
C TRP A 236 -5.68 5.09 4.31
N PHE A 237 -5.78 3.93 4.97
CA PHE A 237 -4.63 3.30 5.61
C PHE A 237 -3.56 2.85 4.61
N ILE A 238 -3.94 2.23 3.48
CA ILE A 238 -2.99 1.85 2.43
C ILE A 238 -2.22 3.09 1.91
N LYS A 239 -2.89 4.23 1.84
CA LYS A 239 -2.27 5.48 1.36
C LYS A 239 -1.33 6.11 2.40
N HIS A 240 -1.67 6.05 3.68
CA HIS A 240 -1.01 6.85 4.72
C HIS A 240 -0.19 6.06 5.75
N VAL A 241 -0.48 4.78 6.00
CA VAL A 241 0.28 3.92 6.90
C VAL A 241 1.33 3.17 6.10
N LYS A 242 2.57 3.62 6.18
CA LYS A 242 3.70 3.13 5.37
C LYS A 242 4.93 2.95 6.22
N LEU A 243 5.72 1.94 5.87
CA LEU A 243 7.04 1.73 6.46
C LEU A 243 7.89 2.97 6.20
N VAL A 244 8.29 3.63 7.29
CA VAL A 244 9.23 4.73 7.21
C VAL A 244 10.59 4.13 6.85
N ALA A 245 11.12 4.48 5.69
CA ALA A 245 12.51 4.16 5.38
C ALA A 245 13.37 4.90 6.42
N LYS A 246 14.05 4.17 7.30
CA LYS A 246 15.12 4.76 8.11
C LYS A 246 16.15 5.30 7.12
N GLU A 247 16.31 6.61 7.04
CA GLU A 247 17.51 7.21 6.47
C GLU A 247 18.68 6.74 7.33
N SER A 248 19.40 5.73 6.86
CA SER A 248 20.71 5.42 7.39
C SER A 248 21.58 6.65 7.19
N ASN A 249 22.02 7.27 8.28
CA ASN A 249 23.09 8.26 8.33
C ASN A 249 24.37 7.65 7.75
N ILE A 250 24.46 7.58 6.43
CA ILE A 250 25.72 7.34 5.73
C ILE A 250 26.47 8.65 5.86
N LYS A 251 27.35 8.75 6.86
CA LYS A 251 28.39 9.78 6.89
C LYS A 251 29.02 9.79 5.50
N LYS A 252 29.00 10.95 4.82
CA LYS A 252 29.79 11.20 3.62
C LYS A 252 31.24 10.81 3.93
N VAL A 253 31.66 9.63 3.47
CA VAL A 253 33.08 9.32 3.35
C VAL A 253 33.55 10.12 2.15
N SER A 254 34.43 11.08 2.40
CA SER A 254 35.11 11.85 1.37
C SER A 254 35.75 10.91 0.36
N VAL A 255 35.54 11.19 -0.92
CA VAL A 255 36.17 10.52 -2.05
C VAL A 255 37.68 10.79 -1.97
N GLY A 256 38.42 9.92 -1.28
CA GLY A 256 39.85 10.10 -1.04
C GLY A 256 40.63 8.83 -0.71
N SER A 257 40.00 7.68 -0.48
CA SER A 257 40.75 6.45 -0.15
C SER A 257 40.31 5.18 -0.88
N LEU A 258 39.50 5.28 -1.94
CA LEU A 258 39.12 4.10 -2.73
C LEU A 258 40.20 3.63 -3.73
N SER A 259 41.34 4.33 -3.83
CA SER A 259 42.48 3.86 -4.63
C SER A 259 43.29 2.75 -3.93
N SER A 260 43.32 2.68 -2.60
CA SER A 260 44.13 1.66 -1.89
C SER A 260 43.44 0.29 -1.75
N LEU A 261 42.11 0.25 -1.92
CA LEU A 261 41.34 -1.01 -1.85
C LEU A 261 41.29 -1.75 -3.19
N TYR A 262 41.60 -1.08 -4.32
CA TYR A 262 41.66 -1.71 -5.64
C TYR A 262 42.98 -2.45 -5.92
N GLU A 263 44.09 -2.08 -5.27
CA GLU A 263 45.38 -2.81 -5.37
C GLU A 263 45.48 -4.03 -4.42
N SER A 264 44.60 -4.11 -3.43
CA SER A 264 44.62 -5.20 -2.44
C SER A 264 43.86 -6.46 -2.89
N VAL A 265 42.82 -6.30 -3.72
CA VAL A 265 42.01 -7.42 -4.22
C VAL A 265 42.62 -8.07 -5.47
N ALA A 266 43.40 -7.32 -6.25
CA ALA A 266 44.11 -7.86 -7.42
C ALA A 266 45.32 -8.77 -7.07
N ASN A 267 45.78 -8.77 -5.81
CA ASN A 267 46.93 -9.56 -5.36
C ASN A 267 46.56 -10.87 -4.64
N LEU A 268 45.28 -11.23 -4.54
CA LEU A 268 44.81 -12.45 -3.86
C LEU A 268 44.39 -13.59 -4.80
N GLU A 269 44.32 -13.38 -6.11
CA GLU A 269 44.09 -14.45 -7.10
C GLU A 269 45.36 -15.00 -7.78
N ALA A 270 46.55 -14.60 -7.34
CA ALA A 270 47.84 -15.03 -7.94
C ALA A 270 48.66 -16.02 -7.09
N LYS A 271 48.08 -16.63 -6.05
CA LYS A 271 48.77 -17.63 -5.22
C LYS A 271 47.83 -18.78 -4.90
N HIS A 272 47.67 -19.73 -5.83
CA HIS A 272 47.41 -21.16 -5.58
C HIS A 272 47.31 -21.90 -6.93
N PHE A 273 48.45 -22.11 -7.60
CA PHE A 273 48.58 -23.20 -8.57
C PHE A 273 50.05 -23.68 -8.58
N CYS A 274 50.28 -24.86 -8.01
CA CYS A 274 51.53 -25.60 -8.09
C CYS A 274 51.49 -26.52 -9.33
N PRO A 275 52.61 -26.79 -10.02
CA PRO A 275 52.62 -27.31 -11.39
C PRO A 275 52.80 -28.83 -11.43
N LEU A 276 52.11 -29.50 -12.36
CA LEU A 276 52.54 -30.81 -12.86
C LEU A 276 52.70 -30.76 -14.38
N ARG A 277 53.78 -31.39 -14.82
CA ARG A 277 54.46 -31.29 -16.12
C ARG A 277 54.12 -32.51 -16.98
N GLU A 278 54.38 -32.34 -18.29
CA GLU A 278 54.45 -33.32 -19.40
C GLU A 278 53.20 -33.42 -20.30
N LYS A 279 53.22 -33.32 -21.63
CA LYS A 279 54.20 -33.09 -22.72
C LYS A 279 53.38 -32.77 -24.01
N PRO A 280 54.00 -32.29 -25.12
CA PRO A 280 53.30 -31.57 -26.19
C PRO A 280 52.91 -32.44 -27.40
N VAL A 281 51.74 -32.19 -28.01
CA VAL A 281 51.43 -32.64 -29.39
C VAL A 281 50.64 -31.57 -30.15
N ARG A 282 51.03 -31.35 -31.41
CA ARG A 282 50.61 -30.30 -32.36
C ARG A 282 49.24 -30.55 -33.03
N PRO A 283 48.64 -29.53 -33.71
CA PRO A 283 47.20 -29.42 -33.95
C PRO A 283 46.73 -29.94 -35.33
N LYS A 284 45.47 -30.37 -35.46
CA LYS A 284 44.74 -30.48 -36.76
C LYS A 284 43.20 -30.53 -36.60
N LYS A 285 42.55 -29.51 -37.19
CA LYS A 285 41.36 -29.48 -38.08
C LYS A 285 40.00 -30.13 -37.70
N LEU A 286 38.97 -29.30 -37.92
CA LEU A 286 37.68 -29.52 -38.64
C LEU A 286 36.35 -29.64 -37.84
N ILE A 287 35.61 -28.52 -37.79
CA ILE A 287 34.22 -28.29 -38.26
C ILE A 287 33.30 -29.53 -38.36
N ARG A 288 32.14 -29.58 -37.64
CA ARG A 288 30.76 -29.38 -38.20
C ARG A 288 29.61 -29.64 -37.19
N SER A 289 28.62 -28.75 -37.32
CA SER A 289 27.15 -29.00 -37.29
C SER A 289 26.33 -28.69 -36.03
N TYR A 290 25.72 -27.51 -36.09
CA TYR A 290 24.47 -27.12 -35.44
C TYR A 290 23.25 -27.79 -36.10
N LYS A 291 22.14 -27.82 -35.35
CA LYS A 291 20.71 -28.04 -35.72
C LYS A 291 20.21 -29.47 -35.86
N THR A 292 19.47 -29.91 -34.84
CA THR A 292 18.08 -30.42 -34.81
C THR A 292 17.87 -30.96 -33.38
N LEU A 293 16.74 -30.87 -32.68
CA LEU A 293 15.36 -30.61 -33.01
C LEU A 293 14.65 -30.18 -31.70
N LYS A 294 13.83 -29.13 -31.77
CA LYS A 294 12.97 -28.66 -30.69
C LYS A 294 11.59 -29.23 -30.97
N HIS A 295 11.13 -30.24 -30.23
CA HIS A 295 9.71 -30.58 -30.03
C HIS A 295 9.61 -31.77 -29.07
N PHE A 296 9.19 -31.52 -27.83
CA PHE A 296 8.12 -32.24 -27.13
C PHE A 296 7.93 -31.54 -25.77
N LEU A 297 6.98 -30.60 -25.75
CA LEU A 297 6.32 -30.15 -24.52
C LEU A 297 5.34 -31.24 -24.07
N SER A 298 4.91 -31.17 -22.80
CA SER A 298 3.76 -31.86 -22.21
C SER A 298 3.99 -33.28 -21.65
N LEU A 299 4.26 -33.36 -20.34
CA LEU A 299 3.40 -34.14 -19.43
C LEU A 299 3.59 -33.66 -17.99
N SER A 300 2.48 -33.15 -17.47
CA SER A 300 2.23 -32.64 -16.13
C SER A 300 2.00 -33.74 -15.10
N SER A 301 2.23 -33.42 -13.84
CA SER A 301 1.47 -33.90 -12.67
C SER A 301 1.47 -35.40 -12.36
N LEU A 302 2.46 -35.89 -11.59
CA LEU A 302 2.24 -36.88 -10.52
C LEU A 302 3.53 -37.08 -9.70
N LEU A 303 3.59 -36.54 -8.48
CA LEU A 303 4.12 -37.20 -7.27
C LEU A 303 4.17 -36.21 -6.10
N LEU A 304 3.04 -36.11 -5.39
CA LEU A 304 3.04 -35.90 -3.95
C LEU A 304 2.83 -37.30 -3.36
N LEU A 305 3.78 -37.78 -2.56
CA LEU A 305 3.61 -38.67 -1.40
C LEU A 305 4.99 -39.19 -0.96
N LEU A 306 5.17 -39.26 0.36
CA LEU A 306 6.30 -39.82 1.14
C LEU A 306 7.32 -38.81 1.70
N GLN A 307 7.00 -38.30 2.89
CA GLN A 307 7.95 -38.14 4.00
C GLN A 307 8.04 -39.48 4.79
N PRO A 308 8.89 -39.65 5.83
CA PRO A 308 10.30 -39.28 6.00
C PRO A 308 11.12 -40.40 6.70
N ARG A 309 12.37 -40.73 6.32
CA ARG A 309 13.28 -41.48 7.23
C ARG A 309 14.76 -41.17 6.98
N ALA A 310 15.42 -40.82 8.10
CA ALA A 310 16.83 -40.98 8.43
C ALA A 310 17.88 -40.27 7.57
N VAL A 311 18.52 -39.22 8.13
CA VAL A 311 19.93 -39.29 8.54
C VAL A 311 20.14 -38.36 9.73
N SER A 312 20.35 -38.97 10.89
CA SER A 312 20.91 -38.35 12.08
C SER A 312 22.43 -38.54 12.06
N GLN A 313 23.17 -37.58 12.63
CA GLN A 313 24.62 -37.56 12.88
C GLN A 313 25.50 -37.16 11.69
N VAL A 314 25.91 -35.89 11.64
CA VAL A 314 27.21 -35.41 12.15
C VAL A 314 27.09 -33.88 12.25
N SER A 315 27.23 -33.37 13.47
CA SER A 315 27.36 -31.94 13.75
C SER A 315 28.84 -31.55 13.71
N VAL A 316 29.08 -30.25 13.56
CA VAL A 316 30.34 -29.52 13.75
C VAL A 316 31.15 -29.29 12.46
N PHE A 317 30.92 -28.14 11.83
CA PHE A 317 31.89 -27.04 11.62
C PHE A 317 31.29 -26.02 10.61
N TYR A 318 31.03 -24.81 11.11
CA TYR A 318 30.84 -23.50 10.44
C TYR A 318 30.38 -23.45 8.96
N GLY A 319 29.24 -22.77 8.71
CA GLY A 319 29.08 -21.96 7.49
C GLY A 319 27.82 -22.11 6.63
N SER A 320 26.79 -22.86 7.03
CA SER A 320 25.59 -23.09 6.18
C SER A 320 24.41 -22.13 6.45
N SER A 321 24.68 -20.86 6.75
CA SER A 321 23.64 -19.83 6.87
C SER A 321 23.62 -18.81 5.73
N TYR A 322 24.57 -18.87 4.78
CA TYR A 322 24.58 -17.99 3.61
C TYR A 322 23.82 -18.56 2.41
N LEU A 323 23.77 -19.89 2.25
CA LEU A 323 23.19 -20.50 1.04
C LEU A 323 21.66 -20.56 1.07
N LEU A 324 21.04 -20.73 2.25
CA LEU A 324 19.58 -20.58 2.41
C LEU A 324 19.13 -19.11 2.45
N PHE A 325 20.02 -18.19 2.83
CA PHE A 325 19.75 -16.75 2.76
C PHE A 325 19.76 -16.24 1.32
N LEU A 326 20.58 -16.85 0.44
CA LEU A 326 20.59 -16.56 -0.99
C LEU A 326 19.42 -17.18 -1.75
N PHE A 327 18.82 -18.28 -1.26
CA PHE A 327 17.64 -18.89 -1.90
C PHE A 327 16.34 -18.12 -1.60
N ASN A 328 16.20 -17.52 -0.40
CA ASN A 328 15.03 -16.71 -0.04
C ASN A 328 15.10 -15.23 -0.47
N LEU A 329 16.24 -14.75 -0.99
CA LEU A 329 16.34 -13.44 -1.63
C LEU A 329 15.78 -13.43 -3.08
N PHE A 330 15.36 -14.60 -3.60
CA PHE A 330 14.95 -14.76 -4.99
C PHE A 330 13.45 -14.90 -5.23
N VAL A 331 12.64 -15.02 -4.19
CA VAL A 331 11.17 -14.98 -4.34
C VAL A 331 10.72 -13.54 -4.14
N THR A 332 11.01 -12.71 -5.14
CA THR A 332 10.31 -11.43 -5.29
C THR A 332 8.83 -11.73 -5.41
N VAL A 333 8.07 -11.41 -4.37
CA VAL A 333 6.61 -11.35 -4.40
C VAL A 333 6.24 -10.58 -5.67
N THR A 334 5.70 -11.29 -6.67
CA THR A 334 5.20 -10.71 -7.90
C THR A 334 3.92 -9.97 -7.57
N MET A 335 4.07 -8.77 -7.02
CA MET A 335 3.00 -7.79 -6.91
C MET A 335 2.46 -7.59 -8.33
N VAL A 336 1.21 -7.98 -8.57
CA VAL A 336 0.56 -7.83 -9.87
C VAL A 336 0.47 -6.33 -10.15
N ARG A 337 1.34 -5.83 -11.01
CA ARG A 337 1.40 -4.40 -11.32
C ARG A 337 0.16 -4.01 -12.13
N VAL A 338 -0.71 -3.20 -11.52
CA VAL A 338 -1.99 -2.77 -12.11
C VAL A 338 -1.80 -1.98 -13.42
N SER A 339 -0.67 -1.25 -13.60
CA SER A 339 -0.30 -0.68 -14.91
C SER A 339 1.20 -0.39 -15.02
N VAL A 340 1.94 -1.30 -15.69
CA VAL A 340 3.39 -1.22 -15.92
C VAL A 340 3.84 0.09 -16.59
N LEU A 341 3.02 0.64 -17.50
CA LEU A 341 3.32 1.91 -18.18
C LEU A 341 3.15 3.13 -17.24
N ASN A 342 2.15 3.11 -16.37
CA ASN A 342 1.90 4.21 -15.43
C ASN A 342 3.05 4.34 -14.44
N ASP A 343 3.56 3.21 -13.94
CA ASP A 343 4.71 3.18 -13.03
C ASP A 343 5.97 3.71 -13.71
N ALA A 344 6.18 3.37 -15.00
CA ALA A 344 7.30 3.84 -15.79
C ALA A 344 7.25 5.37 -15.97
N LEU A 345 6.13 5.92 -16.46
CA LEU A 345 5.99 7.37 -16.69
C LEU A 345 6.06 8.16 -15.37
N LYS A 346 5.43 7.67 -14.29
CA LYS A 346 5.56 8.29 -12.96
C LYS A 346 7.00 8.32 -12.47
N SER A 347 7.75 7.24 -12.68
CA SER A 347 9.16 7.16 -12.29
C SER A 347 10.01 8.17 -13.07
N MET A 348 9.75 8.34 -14.36
CA MET A 348 10.42 9.34 -15.20
C MET A 348 10.09 10.76 -14.75
N TYR A 349 8.80 11.09 -14.60
CA TYR A 349 8.35 12.41 -14.15
C TYR A 349 8.96 12.78 -12.79
N ASN A 350 8.97 11.85 -11.84
CA ASN A 350 9.55 12.08 -10.51
C ASN A 350 11.09 12.21 -10.56
N ALA A 351 11.77 11.53 -11.50
CA ALA A 351 13.22 11.65 -11.67
C ALA A 351 13.61 13.00 -12.28
N GLU A 352 12.87 13.46 -13.30
CA GLU A 352 13.03 14.79 -13.90
C GLU A 352 12.78 15.90 -12.90
N LYS A 353 11.67 15.81 -12.13
CA LYS A 353 11.37 16.79 -11.08
C LYS A 353 12.46 16.87 -9.98
N ARG A 354 13.25 15.80 -9.82
CA ARG A 354 14.39 15.74 -8.89
C ARG A 354 15.73 16.11 -9.56
N GLY A 355 15.73 16.52 -10.83
CA GLY A 355 16.94 16.89 -11.57
C GLY A 355 17.89 15.71 -11.85
N LYS A 356 17.39 14.47 -11.88
CA LYS A 356 18.22 13.31 -12.19
C LYS A 356 18.44 13.20 -13.71
N ARG A 357 19.69 12.97 -14.11
CA ARG A 357 20.08 12.81 -15.53
C ARG A 357 19.72 11.45 -16.13
N GLN A 358 19.43 10.46 -15.30
CA GLN A 358 19.10 9.11 -15.74
C GLN A 358 18.03 8.47 -14.84
N VAL A 359 17.18 7.64 -15.45
CA VAL A 359 16.15 6.88 -14.76
C VAL A 359 16.15 5.43 -15.24
N MET A 360 15.91 4.52 -14.29
CA MET A 360 15.96 3.09 -14.53
C MET A 360 14.56 2.51 -14.33
N ILE A 361 13.99 1.95 -15.41
CA ILE A 361 12.62 1.44 -15.46
C ILE A 361 12.64 -0.09 -15.43
N ARG A 362 11.80 -0.66 -14.57
CA ARG A 362 11.56 -2.12 -14.44
C ARG A 362 10.08 -2.36 -14.18
N PRO A 363 9.40 -3.36 -14.79
CA PRO A 363 9.90 -4.27 -15.82
C PRO A 363 9.98 -3.59 -17.19
N SER A 364 10.76 -4.16 -18.09
CA SER A 364 10.77 -3.76 -19.49
C SER A 364 9.54 -4.31 -20.21
N SER A 365 8.85 -3.48 -20.99
CA SER A 365 7.69 -3.88 -21.80
C SER A 365 7.80 -3.29 -23.19
N LYS A 366 7.35 -4.05 -24.22
CA LYS A 366 7.34 -3.58 -25.62
C LYS A 366 6.53 -2.29 -25.79
N VAL A 367 5.49 -2.09 -24.97
CA VAL A 367 4.68 -0.87 -24.99
C VAL A 367 5.47 0.33 -24.47
N ILE A 368 6.24 0.14 -23.39
CA ILE A 368 7.10 1.20 -22.83
C ILE A 368 8.16 1.58 -23.86
N ILE A 369 8.84 0.61 -24.46
CA ILE A 369 9.89 0.86 -25.47
C ILE A 369 9.32 1.68 -26.63
N LYS A 370 8.16 1.28 -27.17
CA LYS A 370 7.51 2.03 -28.26
C LYS A 370 7.07 3.43 -27.84
N PHE A 371 6.63 3.62 -26.60
CA PHE A 371 6.28 4.94 -26.09
C PHE A 371 7.53 5.83 -25.94
N LEU A 372 8.62 5.30 -25.41
CA LEU A 372 9.90 5.99 -25.29
C LEU A 372 10.46 6.37 -26.65
N LEU A 373 10.35 5.51 -27.67
CA LEU A 373 10.72 5.85 -29.04
C LEU A 373 9.97 7.09 -29.56
N VAL A 374 8.68 7.23 -29.24
CA VAL A 374 7.91 8.43 -29.62
C VAL A 374 8.42 9.66 -28.85
N MET A 375 8.74 9.54 -27.57
CA MET A 375 9.32 10.64 -26.79
C MET A 375 10.71 11.06 -27.29
N GLN A 376 11.53 10.09 -27.72
CA GLN A 376 12.87 10.31 -28.27
C GLN A 376 12.78 11.00 -29.65
N LYS A 377 11.84 10.57 -30.51
CA LYS A 377 11.56 11.20 -31.81
C LYS A 377 11.25 12.70 -31.68
N HIS A 378 10.58 13.10 -30.60
CA HIS A 378 10.25 14.50 -30.31
C HIS A 378 11.27 15.20 -29.39
N GLY A 379 12.36 14.55 -29.00
CA GLY A 379 13.46 15.14 -28.24
C GLY A 379 13.17 15.48 -26.78
N TYR A 380 12.19 14.81 -26.16
CA TYR A 380 11.89 14.97 -24.72
C TYR A 380 12.80 14.13 -23.83
N ILE A 381 13.30 13.01 -24.36
CA ILE A 381 14.27 12.13 -23.70
C ILE A 381 15.53 12.01 -24.56
N GLY A 382 16.64 11.64 -23.93
CA GLY A 382 17.88 11.30 -24.61
C GLY A 382 17.87 9.86 -25.12
N GLU A 383 19.05 9.25 -25.18
CA GLU A 383 19.19 7.85 -25.52
C GLU A 383 18.63 6.96 -24.41
N PHE A 384 18.18 5.76 -24.79
CA PHE A 384 17.80 4.74 -23.81
C PHE A 384 18.36 3.38 -24.19
N GLU A 385 18.85 2.67 -23.18
CA GLU A 385 19.46 1.35 -23.35
C GLU A 385 18.56 0.27 -22.74
N TYR A 386 18.38 -0.81 -23.51
CA TYR A 386 17.73 -2.02 -23.04
C TYR A 386 18.78 -3.00 -22.53
N VAL A 387 18.73 -3.30 -21.24
CA VAL A 387 19.60 -4.29 -20.59
C VAL A 387 18.78 -5.55 -20.31
N ASP A 388 19.13 -6.65 -20.99
CA ASP A 388 18.53 -7.96 -20.72
C ASP A 388 19.21 -8.61 -19.51
N ASP A 389 18.39 -8.88 -18.51
CA ASP A 389 18.78 -9.42 -17.21
C ASP A 389 18.36 -10.91 -17.06
N HIS A 390 17.81 -11.52 -18.12
CA HIS A 390 17.16 -12.84 -18.13
C HIS A 390 16.02 -13.02 -17.11
N ARG A 391 15.58 -11.93 -16.48
CA ARG A 391 14.38 -11.86 -15.62
C ARG A 391 13.28 -11.03 -16.26
N ALA A 392 13.25 -9.72 -15.99
CA ALA A 392 12.18 -8.81 -16.43
C ALA A 392 12.67 -7.69 -17.39
N GLY A 393 13.97 -7.70 -17.74
CA GLY A 393 14.66 -6.64 -18.48
C GLY A 393 14.63 -5.27 -17.78
N LYS A 394 15.62 -4.43 -18.08
CA LYS A 394 15.76 -3.09 -17.52
C LYS A 394 15.91 -2.09 -18.65
N ILE A 395 15.30 -0.91 -18.49
CA ILE A 395 15.49 0.19 -19.45
C ILE A 395 16.14 1.33 -18.68
N VAL A 396 17.30 1.77 -19.14
CA VAL A 396 17.96 2.99 -18.64
C VAL A 396 17.66 4.10 -19.62
N VAL A 397 17.02 5.18 -19.18
CA VAL A 397 16.63 6.32 -20.02
C VAL A 397 17.40 7.55 -19.56
N GLU A 398 18.03 8.25 -20.50
CA GLU A 398 18.63 9.56 -20.27
C GLU A 398 17.58 10.67 -20.32
N LEU A 399 17.66 11.57 -19.35
CA LEU A 399 16.71 12.64 -19.11
C LEU A 399 17.34 13.99 -19.44
N ASN A 400 16.65 14.77 -20.28
CA ASN A 400 17.16 16.02 -20.85
C ASN A 400 16.65 17.28 -20.13
N GLY A 401 15.79 17.15 -19.12
CA GLY A 401 15.23 18.31 -18.39
C GLY A 401 14.09 19.02 -19.12
N ARG A 402 13.64 18.51 -20.28
CA ARG A 402 12.57 19.12 -21.10
C ARG A 402 11.17 18.60 -20.77
N LEU A 403 11.09 17.53 -19.99
CA LEU A 403 9.82 16.87 -19.68
C LEU A 403 9.13 17.57 -18.50
N ASN A 404 8.02 18.28 -18.79
CA ASN A 404 7.24 18.97 -17.77
C ASN A 404 6.21 18.06 -17.11
N LYS A 405 5.53 17.22 -17.89
CA LYS A 405 4.53 16.27 -17.38
C LYS A 405 4.37 15.10 -18.34
N CYS A 406 4.25 13.89 -17.81
CA CYS A 406 3.80 12.73 -18.57
C CYS A 406 2.82 11.90 -17.75
N GLY A 407 1.92 11.21 -18.45
CA GLY A 407 0.88 10.41 -17.80
C GLY A 407 0.20 9.43 -18.72
N VAL A 408 -0.35 8.37 -18.12
CA VAL A 408 -1.20 7.37 -18.79
C VAL A 408 -2.66 7.77 -18.61
N ILE A 409 -3.47 7.62 -19.66
CA ILE A 409 -4.92 7.79 -19.57
C ILE A 409 -5.58 6.44 -19.26
N SER A 410 -6.38 6.39 -18.19
CA SER A 410 -7.11 5.20 -17.76
C SER A 410 -8.52 5.61 -17.29
N PRO A 411 -9.61 4.96 -17.77
CA PRO A 411 -9.65 3.85 -18.74
C PRO A 411 -9.18 4.26 -20.14
N ARG A 412 -8.88 3.29 -21.01
CA ARG A 412 -8.43 3.56 -22.39
C ARG A 412 -9.63 3.85 -23.28
N PHE A 413 -9.81 5.12 -23.62
CA PHE A 413 -10.89 5.57 -24.50
C PHE A 413 -10.55 5.33 -25.97
N ASP A 414 -11.52 4.81 -26.73
CA ASP A 414 -11.47 4.76 -28.18
C ASP A 414 -11.69 6.18 -28.75
N VAL A 415 -10.88 6.57 -29.72
CA VAL A 415 -10.87 7.92 -30.31
C VAL A 415 -10.82 7.81 -31.83
N GLY A 416 -11.85 8.36 -32.46
CA GLY A 416 -11.91 8.52 -33.93
C GLY A 416 -11.04 9.68 -34.41
N VAL A 417 -10.68 9.70 -35.71
CA VAL A 417 -9.80 10.73 -36.30
C VAL A 417 -10.31 12.16 -36.04
N LYS A 418 -11.62 12.38 -36.11
CA LYS A 418 -12.26 13.68 -35.87
C LYS A 418 -12.20 14.12 -34.40
N GLU A 419 -12.14 13.16 -33.48
CA GLU A 419 -12.16 13.41 -32.03
C GLU A 419 -10.77 13.70 -31.47
N ILE A 420 -9.70 13.39 -32.22
CA ILE A 420 -8.31 13.63 -31.80
C ILE A 420 -8.10 15.08 -31.37
N GLU A 421 -8.66 16.05 -32.12
CA GLU A 421 -8.54 17.48 -31.79
C GLU A 421 -9.16 17.84 -30.44
N GLY A 422 -10.33 17.27 -30.14
CA GLY A 422 -11.01 17.48 -28.87
C GLY A 422 -10.24 16.87 -27.70
N TRP A 423 -9.49 15.79 -27.93
CA TRP A 423 -8.59 15.20 -26.93
C TRP A 423 -7.30 16.01 -26.75
N THR A 424 -6.73 16.53 -27.84
CA THR A 424 -5.57 17.45 -27.81
C THR A 424 -5.89 18.68 -26.96
N ALA A 425 -7.04 19.31 -27.17
CA ALA A 425 -7.45 20.50 -26.42
C ALA A 425 -7.71 20.24 -24.92
N ARG A 426 -8.06 18.99 -24.55
CA ARG A 426 -8.34 18.62 -23.15
C ARG A 426 -7.10 18.21 -22.37
N LEU A 427 -6.14 17.56 -23.03
CA LEU A 427 -4.98 16.95 -22.36
C LEU A 427 -3.72 17.80 -22.43
N LEU A 428 -3.54 18.60 -23.50
CA LEU A 428 -2.34 19.39 -23.70
C LEU A 428 -2.59 20.87 -23.34
N PRO A 429 -1.60 21.58 -22.76
CA PRO A 429 -1.72 23.00 -22.44
C PRO A 429 -1.91 23.89 -23.68
N SER A 430 -1.33 23.50 -24.81
CA SER A 430 -1.44 24.22 -26.09
C SER A 430 -1.33 23.24 -27.25
N ARG A 431 -1.86 23.61 -28.43
CA ARG A 431 -1.83 22.80 -29.65
C ARG A 431 -0.41 22.46 -30.13
N GLN A 432 0.56 23.34 -29.86
CA GLN A 432 1.96 23.15 -30.24
C GLN A 432 2.83 22.64 -29.09
N PHE A 433 2.23 22.34 -27.93
CA PHE A 433 2.96 22.01 -26.72
C PHE A 433 2.55 20.64 -26.19
N GLY A 434 3.36 19.65 -26.54
CA GLY A 434 3.17 18.26 -26.15
C GLY A 434 2.61 17.35 -27.23
N TYR A 435 2.52 16.08 -26.87
CA TYR A 435 2.02 15.04 -27.76
C TYR A 435 1.15 14.06 -27.00
N ILE A 436 0.09 13.62 -27.66
CA ILE A 436 -0.73 12.48 -27.25
C ILE A 436 -0.27 11.26 -28.03
N VAL A 437 -0.17 10.13 -27.32
CA VAL A 437 0.22 8.84 -27.88
C VAL A 437 -0.99 7.92 -27.95
N LEU A 438 -1.21 7.35 -29.13
CA LEU A 438 -2.36 6.49 -29.45
C LEU A 438 -1.86 5.08 -29.82
N THR A 439 -2.61 4.05 -29.43
CA THR A 439 -2.50 2.71 -30.01
C THR A 439 -3.48 2.59 -31.17
N THR A 440 -2.96 2.53 -32.40
CA THR A 440 -3.72 2.35 -33.64
C THR A 440 -3.43 0.97 -34.25
N SER A 441 -4.15 0.61 -35.31
CA SER A 441 -3.91 -0.64 -36.06
C SER A 441 -2.50 -0.73 -36.67
N ALA A 442 -1.87 0.40 -36.95
CA ALA A 442 -0.51 0.49 -37.50
C ALA A 442 0.58 0.56 -36.41
N GLY A 443 0.22 0.59 -35.12
CA GLY A 443 1.16 0.60 -34.00
C GLY A 443 0.93 1.73 -32.99
N ILE A 444 1.94 2.01 -32.18
CA ILE A 444 1.93 3.11 -31.22
C ILE A 444 2.58 4.32 -31.89
N MET A 445 1.86 5.44 -31.96
CA MET A 445 2.32 6.65 -32.64
C MET A 445 1.74 7.90 -31.99
N ASP A 446 2.29 9.05 -32.36
CA ASP A 446 1.78 10.35 -31.96
C ASP A 446 0.50 10.73 -32.72
N HIS A 447 -0.27 11.66 -32.14
CA HIS A 447 -1.53 12.12 -32.70
C HIS A 447 -1.43 12.85 -34.05
N GLU A 448 -0.28 13.45 -34.40
CA GLU A 448 -0.08 14.08 -35.70
C GLU A 448 0.13 13.02 -36.78
N GLU A 449 0.92 11.99 -36.48
CA GLU A 449 1.14 10.84 -37.35
C GLU A 449 -0.15 10.04 -37.56
N ALA A 450 -0.96 9.86 -36.51
CA ALA A 450 -2.28 9.24 -36.59
C ALA A 450 -3.21 10.00 -37.54
N ARG A 451 -3.20 11.34 -37.47
CA ARG A 451 -3.98 12.21 -38.37
C ARG A 451 -3.51 12.10 -39.82
N ARG A 452 -2.19 12.13 -40.06
CA ARG A 452 -1.61 12.01 -41.41
C ARG A 452 -1.96 10.67 -42.06
N LYS A 453 -2.02 9.60 -41.27
CA LYS A 453 -2.40 8.26 -41.74
C LYS A 453 -3.92 8.02 -41.74
N ASN A 454 -4.71 9.00 -41.31
CA ASN A 454 -6.17 8.90 -41.18
C ASN A 454 -6.62 7.67 -40.37
N VAL A 455 -5.94 7.38 -39.26
CA VAL A 455 -6.23 6.23 -38.38
C VAL A 455 -6.58 6.69 -36.96
N GLY A 456 -7.68 6.12 -36.43
CA GLY A 456 -8.06 6.26 -35.02
C GLY A 456 -7.43 5.17 -34.15
N GLY A 457 -7.69 5.24 -32.85
CA GLY A 457 -7.16 4.27 -31.90
C GLY A 457 -7.54 4.55 -30.46
N LYS A 458 -6.90 3.83 -29.53
CA LYS A 458 -7.09 4.07 -28.09
C LYS A 458 -6.03 5.03 -27.56
N VAL A 459 -6.44 5.98 -26.71
CA VAL A 459 -5.50 6.90 -26.04
C VAL A 459 -4.70 6.13 -25.00
N LEU A 460 -3.38 6.13 -25.16
CA LEU A 460 -2.47 5.45 -24.25
C LEU A 460 -1.94 6.40 -23.18
N GLY A 461 -1.57 7.62 -23.56
CA GLY A 461 -0.99 8.60 -22.64
C GLY A 461 -0.61 9.90 -23.34
N PHE A 462 -0.01 10.81 -22.59
CA PHE A 462 0.46 12.10 -23.08
C PHE A 462 1.79 12.47 -22.43
N PHE A 463 2.54 13.36 -23.10
CA PHE A 463 3.74 13.99 -22.56
C PHE A 463 3.91 15.40 -23.12
N TYR A 464 4.46 16.31 -22.30
CA TYR A 464 4.81 17.68 -22.67
C TYR A 464 5.81 18.28 -21.68
#